data_AF-A0AAX4I5U6-F1
#
_entry.id   AF-A0AAX4I5U6-F1
#
_cell.length_a   1.000
_cell.length_b   1.000
_cell.length_c   1.000
_cell.angle_alpha   90.00
_cell.angle_beta   90.00
_cell.angle_gamma   90.00
#
_symmetry.space_group_name_H-M   'P 1'
#
loop_
_entity.id
_entity.type
_entity.pdbx_description
1 polymer ?
#
loop_
_entity_poly.entity_id
_entity_poly.type
_entity_poly.pdbx_seq_one_letter_code
_entity_poly.pdbx_strand_id
1 'polypeptide(L)'
;MHGLLSIGTALAVMAQGTSAATSAIASWYGGNLNGGNCALTGYTLPSGVLGTALSYTNYNGNCGTCLNVKGPKGNTIKVMVVDKCPEGCGAGQLDLFPNVFAALDNPDKGLINVQWEQVPCGITSPLVVRNKEGTSKWWFSMQVMNHNYPVTKFEVSTDGGKSWQPTVRQDYNYWQRSSGDGFNVDTVTVRVTCSNGKQVTVNNIGTKEKAQFTASGNC
;
A
#
# COMPACT_ATOMS: atom_id res chain seq x y z
N MET A 1 54.84 23.47 -4.86
CA MET A 1 53.50 24.03 -5.11
C MET A 1 52.50 22.89 -4.95
N HIS A 2 51.86 22.78 -3.79
CA HIS A 2 50.86 21.74 -3.52
C HIS A 2 49.47 22.32 -3.82
N GLY A 3 48.79 21.78 -4.84
CA GLY A 3 47.41 22.11 -5.17
C GLY A 3 46.46 21.12 -4.50
N LEU A 4 45.63 21.61 -3.58
CA LEU A 4 44.52 20.87 -3.00
C LEU A 4 43.32 20.89 -3.96
N LEU A 5 42.86 19.72 -4.40
CA LEU A 5 41.54 19.54 -5.00
C LEU A 5 40.50 19.34 -3.89
N SER A 6 39.62 20.32 -3.68
CA SER A 6 38.39 20.13 -2.90
C SER A 6 37.33 19.45 -3.76
N ILE A 7 36.96 18.23 -3.40
CA ILE A 7 35.80 17.53 -3.95
C ILE A 7 34.58 18.04 -3.19
N GLY A 8 33.77 18.87 -3.83
CA GLY A 8 32.46 19.28 -3.32
C GLY A 8 31.47 18.14 -3.45
N THR A 9 31.03 17.56 -2.32
CA THR A 9 29.88 16.65 -2.28
C THR A 9 28.61 17.43 -2.53
N ALA A 10 28.01 17.26 -3.71
CA ALA A 10 26.65 17.73 -3.97
C ALA A 10 25.65 16.89 -3.17
N LEU A 11 25.04 17.48 -2.14
CA LEU A 11 23.83 16.93 -1.52
C LEU A 11 22.69 17.07 -2.53
N ALA A 12 22.32 15.97 -3.20
CA ALA A 12 21.08 15.91 -3.95
C ALA A 12 19.90 15.89 -2.96
N VAL A 13 19.27 17.04 -2.75
CA VAL A 13 17.98 17.13 -2.07
C VAL A 13 16.94 16.52 -3.01
N MET A 14 16.47 15.30 -2.71
CA MET A 14 15.32 14.74 -3.41
C MET A 14 14.07 15.52 -2.98
N ALA A 15 13.59 16.40 -3.86
CA ALA A 15 12.27 16.99 -3.73
C ALA A 15 11.23 15.87 -3.81
N GLN A 16 10.65 15.51 -2.65
CA GLN A 16 9.50 14.62 -2.61
C GLN A 16 8.34 15.37 -3.29
N GLY A 17 7.96 14.95 -4.49
CA GLY A 17 6.82 15.54 -5.19
C GLY A 17 5.57 15.40 -4.32
N THR A 18 5.04 16.51 -3.84
CA THR A 18 3.73 16.56 -3.20
C THR A 18 2.69 16.27 -4.29
N SER A 19 2.08 15.10 -4.27
CA SER A 19 0.91 14.82 -5.10
C SER A 19 -0.14 15.91 -4.83
N ALA A 20 -0.70 16.52 -5.88
CA ALA A 20 -1.74 17.52 -5.71
C ALA A 20 -2.92 16.95 -4.90
N ALA A 21 -3.47 17.73 -3.98
CA ALA A 21 -4.59 17.31 -3.17
C ALA A 21 -5.85 17.08 -4.03
N THR A 22 -6.54 15.97 -3.79
CA THR A 22 -7.81 15.61 -4.42
C THR A 22 -8.95 16.18 -3.59
N SER A 23 -9.82 17.00 -4.20
CA SER A 23 -11.09 17.39 -3.59
C SER A 23 -12.14 16.33 -3.88
N ALA A 24 -12.83 15.85 -2.85
CA ALA A 24 -13.80 14.76 -2.97
C ALA A 24 -14.90 14.86 -1.91
N ILE A 25 -15.93 14.04 -2.07
CA ILE A 25 -16.91 13.75 -1.02
C ILE A 25 -16.35 12.66 -0.09
N ALA A 26 -16.70 12.71 1.19
CA ALA A 26 -16.58 11.57 2.08
C ALA A 26 -17.95 11.21 2.69
N SER A 27 -18.25 9.92 2.72
CA SER A 27 -19.30 9.28 3.51
C SER A 27 -18.68 8.45 4.64
N TRP A 28 -19.49 7.67 5.35
CA TRP A 28 -19.00 6.67 6.28
C TRP A 28 -19.82 5.37 6.24
N TYR A 29 -19.18 4.27 6.64
CA TYR A 29 -19.77 2.94 6.72
C TYR A 29 -19.33 2.21 7.99
N GLY A 30 -19.88 1.01 8.25
CA GLY A 30 -19.61 0.25 9.48
C GLY A 30 -18.14 -0.07 9.75
N GLY A 31 -17.29 -0.08 8.71
CA GLY A 31 -15.84 -0.34 8.82
C GLY A 31 -15.51 -1.81 9.07
N ASN A 32 -14.69 -2.41 8.20
CA ASN A 32 -14.26 -3.80 8.37
C ASN A 32 -12.85 -4.04 7.81
N LEU A 33 -11.84 -3.97 8.69
CA LEU A 33 -10.45 -4.24 8.28
C LEU A 33 -10.23 -5.68 7.80
N ASN A 34 -10.93 -6.64 8.42
CA ASN A 34 -10.72 -8.06 8.15
C ASN A 34 -11.45 -8.57 6.91
N GLY A 35 -12.51 -7.87 6.47
CA GLY A 35 -13.35 -8.24 5.33
C GLY A 35 -13.37 -7.22 4.19
N GLY A 36 -12.63 -6.12 4.29
CA GLY A 36 -12.51 -5.17 3.19
C GLY A 36 -11.81 -5.78 1.97
N ASN A 37 -12.05 -5.20 0.79
CA ASN A 37 -11.57 -5.72 -0.49
C ASN A 37 -10.03 -5.80 -0.55
N CYS A 38 -9.29 -5.05 0.27
CA CYS A 38 -7.82 -5.17 0.35
C CYS A 38 -7.31 -6.42 1.07
N ALA A 39 -8.21 -7.28 1.59
CA ALA A 39 -7.88 -8.55 2.23
C ALA A 39 -6.82 -8.44 3.33
N LEU A 40 -6.91 -7.40 4.16
CA LEU A 40 -6.01 -7.13 5.29
C LEU A 40 -6.41 -7.94 6.55
N THR A 41 -6.89 -9.17 6.36
CA THR A 41 -7.30 -10.06 7.45
C THR A 41 -6.14 -10.37 8.39
N GLY A 42 -6.33 -10.13 9.69
CA GLY A 42 -5.32 -10.28 10.74
C GLY A 42 -4.28 -9.16 10.77
N TYR A 43 -4.44 -8.12 9.96
CA TYR A 43 -3.57 -6.94 10.00
C TYR A 43 -3.96 -6.00 11.15
N THR A 44 -2.96 -5.30 11.70
CA THR A 44 -3.18 -4.23 12.67
C THR A 44 -2.76 -2.91 12.04
N LEU A 45 -3.66 -1.93 11.99
CA LEU A 45 -3.32 -0.61 11.49
C LEU A 45 -2.21 0.03 12.34
N PRO A 46 -1.30 0.81 11.72
CA PRO A 46 -0.30 1.55 12.47
C PRO A 46 -0.94 2.51 13.49
N SER A 47 -0.24 2.77 14.59
CA SER A 47 -0.75 3.70 15.62
C SER A 47 -1.07 5.06 15.02
N GLY A 48 -2.26 5.60 15.34
CA GLY A 48 -2.75 6.87 14.80
C GLY A 48 -3.23 6.83 13.34
N VAL A 49 -3.29 5.65 12.71
CA VAL A 49 -3.85 5.45 11.37
C VAL A 49 -5.17 4.70 11.47
N LEU A 50 -6.19 5.20 10.79
CA LEU A 50 -7.54 4.61 10.76
C LEU A 50 -7.90 4.11 9.36
N GLY A 51 -9.00 3.36 9.19
CA GLY A 51 -9.38 2.78 7.90
C GLY A 51 -10.33 3.67 7.07
N THR A 52 -10.25 3.53 5.75
CA THR A 52 -11.24 4.03 4.79
C THR A 52 -11.40 3.09 3.60
N ALA A 53 -12.57 3.09 2.99
CA ALA A 53 -12.75 2.65 1.61
C ALA A 53 -12.41 3.80 0.65
N LEU A 54 -11.96 3.48 -0.56
CA LEU A 54 -11.72 4.44 -1.64
C LEU A 54 -12.59 4.08 -2.84
N SER A 55 -13.08 5.09 -3.57
CA SER A 55 -13.93 4.90 -4.76
C SER A 55 -13.34 3.90 -5.74
N TYR A 56 -14.18 3.07 -6.35
CA TYR A 56 -13.77 2.06 -7.32
C TYR A 56 -12.89 2.62 -8.47
N THR A 57 -13.10 3.89 -8.85
CA THR A 57 -12.31 4.60 -9.87
C THR A 57 -10.90 4.96 -9.43
N ASN A 58 -10.65 5.06 -8.12
CA ASN A 58 -9.34 5.43 -7.56
C ASN A 58 -8.72 4.29 -6.73
N TYR A 59 -9.46 3.22 -6.45
CA TYR A 59 -9.06 2.14 -5.57
C TYR A 59 -7.88 1.30 -6.09
N ASN A 60 -7.83 1.05 -7.40
CA ASN A 60 -6.83 0.16 -7.99
C ASN A 60 -5.39 0.64 -7.71
N GLY A 61 -4.58 -0.24 -7.12
CA GLY A 61 -3.20 0.08 -6.73
C GLY A 61 -3.04 0.79 -5.37
N ASN A 62 -4.15 1.13 -4.69
CA ASN A 62 -4.11 1.95 -3.48
C ASN A 62 -4.30 1.19 -2.15
N CYS A 63 -4.55 -0.12 -2.18
CA CYS A 63 -4.58 -0.90 -0.94
C CYS A 63 -3.32 -0.73 -0.10
N GLY A 64 -3.50 -0.47 1.19
CA GLY A 64 -2.42 -0.25 2.16
C GLY A 64 -1.77 1.13 2.10
N THR A 65 -2.14 1.98 1.13
CA THR A 65 -1.63 3.36 1.05
C THR A 65 -2.29 4.25 2.10
N CYS A 66 -1.55 5.26 2.56
CA CYS A 66 -2.07 6.23 3.53
C CYS A 66 -2.40 7.57 2.89
N LEU A 67 -3.48 8.17 3.36
CA LEU A 67 -3.98 9.47 2.95
C LEU A 67 -4.05 10.40 4.17
N ASN A 68 -3.67 11.66 4.01
CA ASN A 68 -4.07 12.72 4.93
C ASN A 68 -5.41 13.28 4.44
N VAL A 69 -6.46 13.19 5.26
CA VAL A 69 -7.80 13.66 4.93
C VAL A 69 -8.10 14.91 5.74
N LYS A 70 -8.20 16.06 5.07
CA LYS A 70 -8.60 17.33 5.67
C LYS A 70 -10.11 17.50 5.56
N GLY A 71 -10.76 17.64 6.72
CA GLY A 71 -12.21 17.82 6.82
C GLY A 71 -12.66 19.29 6.80
N PRO A 72 -13.99 19.53 6.80
CA PRO A 72 -14.57 20.89 6.76
C PRO A 72 -14.17 21.78 7.94
N LYS A 73 -13.87 21.18 9.11
CA LYS A 73 -13.44 21.89 10.32
C LYS A 73 -11.95 22.28 10.29
N GLY A 74 -11.23 21.93 9.22
CA GLY A 74 -9.81 22.23 9.02
C GLY A 74 -8.85 21.24 9.69
N ASN A 75 -9.34 20.29 10.47
CA ASN A 75 -8.53 19.20 11.02
C ASN A 75 -8.19 18.15 9.96
N THR A 76 -7.07 17.45 10.17
CA THR A 76 -6.56 16.42 9.26
C THR A 76 -6.40 15.09 10.01
N ILE A 77 -6.92 14.01 9.44
CA ILE A 77 -6.79 12.65 9.98
C ILE A 77 -6.06 11.78 8.96
N LYS A 78 -5.09 10.98 9.42
CA LYS A 78 -4.41 10.00 8.57
C LYS A 78 -5.22 8.71 8.51
N VAL A 79 -5.53 8.27 7.30
CA VAL A 79 -6.23 7.01 7.04
C VAL A 79 -5.44 6.10 6.12
N MET A 80 -5.70 4.81 6.17
CA MET A 80 -5.21 3.79 5.24
C MET A 80 -6.38 3.31 4.38
N VAL A 81 -6.14 3.13 3.08
CA VAL A 81 -7.09 2.51 2.17
C VAL A 81 -7.11 0.99 2.44
N VAL A 82 -8.23 0.52 2.98
CA VAL A 82 -8.41 -0.88 3.42
C VAL A 82 -9.54 -1.60 2.67
N ASP A 83 -10.32 -0.85 1.88
CA ASP A 83 -11.52 -1.34 1.24
C ASP A 83 -11.84 -0.58 -0.04
N LYS A 84 -12.74 -1.13 -0.84
CA LYS A 84 -13.24 -0.53 -2.08
C LYS A 84 -14.65 -0.02 -1.82
N CYS A 85 -14.88 1.28 -1.98
CA CYS A 85 -16.25 1.76 -2.12
C CYS A 85 -16.74 1.37 -3.52
N PRO A 86 -17.84 0.58 -3.62
CA PRO A 86 -18.29 0.02 -4.89
C PRO A 86 -18.89 1.09 -5.83
N GLU A 87 -19.48 0.63 -6.93
CA GLU A 87 -20.23 1.48 -7.85
C GLU A 87 -21.31 2.28 -7.08
N GLY A 88 -21.36 3.59 -7.34
CA GLY A 88 -22.16 4.55 -6.58
C GLY A 88 -21.32 5.59 -5.83
N CYS A 89 -20.07 5.27 -5.48
CA CYS A 89 -19.11 6.27 -5.01
C CYS A 89 -18.58 7.13 -6.17
N GLY A 90 -18.60 8.46 -5.98
CA GLY A 90 -18.02 9.42 -6.92
C GLY A 90 -16.49 9.30 -7.03
N ALA A 91 -15.91 9.92 -8.05
CA ALA A 91 -14.46 9.96 -8.22
C ALA A 91 -13.76 10.57 -6.99
N GLY A 92 -12.73 9.90 -6.49
CA GLY A 92 -11.99 10.25 -5.29
C GLY A 92 -12.77 10.12 -3.99
N GLN A 93 -14.03 9.67 -4.01
CA GLN A 93 -14.85 9.57 -2.80
C GLN A 93 -14.22 8.62 -1.79
N LEU A 94 -14.23 9.04 -0.53
CA LEU A 94 -13.85 8.21 0.61
C LEU A 94 -15.11 7.69 1.30
N ASP A 95 -15.08 6.46 1.76
CA ASP A 95 -16.08 5.91 2.66
C ASP A 95 -15.39 5.56 3.98
N LEU A 96 -15.43 6.52 4.90
CA LEU A 96 -14.58 6.54 6.09
C LEU A 96 -15.09 5.55 7.14
N PHE A 97 -14.20 5.08 8.01
CA PHE A 97 -14.65 4.44 9.25
C PHE A 97 -15.42 5.46 10.13
N PRO A 98 -16.37 5.00 10.98
CA PRO A 98 -17.25 5.92 11.72
C PRO A 98 -16.48 6.88 12.62
N ASN A 99 -15.40 6.40 13.24
CA ASN A 99 -14.55 7.21 14.12
C ASN A 99 -13.74 8.27 13.37
N VAL A 100 -13.37 8.03 12.11
CA VAL A 100 -12.72 9.05 11.26
C VAL A 100 -13.73 10.13 10.90
N PHE A 101 -14.93 9.73 10.45
CA PHE A 101 -15.96 10.69 10.05
C PHE A 101 -16.36 11.57 11.24
N ALA A 102 -16.62 10.97 12.40
CA ALA A 102 -16.97 11.70 13.63
C ALA A 102 -15.87 12.68 14.09
N ALA A 103 -14.61 12.36 13.82
CA ALA A 103 -13.49 13.28 14.09
C ALA A 103 -13.47 14.46 13.09
N LEU A 104 -13.87 14.26 11.83
CA LEU A 104 -13.89 15.30 10.80
C LEU A 104 -15.15 16.19 10.86
N ASP A 105 -16.34 15.62 11.13
CA ASP A 105 -17.61 16.36 11.20
C ASP A 105 -18.72 15.61 11.97
N ASN A 106 -19.91 16.20 12.09
CA ASN A 106 -21.10 15.54 12.66
C ASN A 106 -21.56 14.38 11.74
N PRO A 107 -21.59 13.11 12.23
CA PRO A 107 -22.07 11.95 11.47
C PRO A 107 -23.47 12.11 10.84
N ASP A 108 -24.36 12.91 11.45
CA ASP A 108 -25.73 13.14 10.95
C ASP A 108 -25.77 13.84 9.59
N LYS A 109 -24.67 14.50 9.18
CA LYS A 109 -24.58 15.10 7.85
C LYS A 109 -24.56 14.05 6.74
N GLY A 110 -24.10 12.82 7.04
CA GLY A 110 -23.95 11.72 6.08
C GLY A 110 -22.84 11.91 5.06
N LEU A 111 -22.74 13.09 4.45
CA LEU A 111 -21.76 13.46 3.42
C LEU A 111 -21.06 14.77 3.80
N ILE A 112 -19.75 14.81 3.59
CA ILE A 112 -18.92 16.02 3.79
C ILE A 112 -17.94 16.24 2.64
N ASN A 113 -17.60 17.50 2.38
CA ASN A 113 -16.52 17.84 1.46
C ASN A 113 -15.16 17.65 2.18
N VAL A 114 -14.24 16.96 1.54
CA VAL A 114 -12.88 16.74 2.04
C VAL A 114 -11.84 17.05 0.98
N GLN A 115 -10.62 17.25 1.43
CA GLN A 115 -9.43 17.20 0.58
C GLN A 115 -8.53 16.09 1.08
N TRP A 116 -7.96 15.29 0.19
CA TRP A 116 -6.99 14.27 0.58
C TRP A 116 -5.80 14.21 -0.35
N GLU A 117 -4.66 13.84 0.23
CA GLU A 117 -3.41 13.62 -0.48
C GLU A 117 -2.77 12.31 0.00
N GLN A 118 -2.09 11.61 -0.90
CA GLN A 118 -1.28 10.45 -0.53
C GLN A 118 -0.05 10.89 0.26
N VAL A 119 0.20 10.22 1.38
CA VAL A 119 1.33 10.50 2.27
C VAL A 119 1.98 9.21 2.73
N PRO A 120 3.26 9.27 3.17
CA PRO A 120 3.87 8.12 3.82
C PRO A 120 3.08 7.70 5.07
N CYS A 121 2.88 6.39 5.24
CA CYS A 121 2.16 5.87 6.39
C CYS A 121 2.85 6.20 7.74
N GLY A 122 4.18 6.29 7.76
CA GLY A 122 4.98 6.49 8.98
C GLY A 122 5.30 5.17 9.70
N ILE A 123 5.24 4.04 8.99
CA ILE A 123 5.54 2.71 9.52
C ILE A 123 7.05 2.56 9.64
N THR A 124 7.52 2.24 10.84
CA THR A 124 8.96 2.07 11.15
C THR A 124 9.42 0.62 11.05
N SER A 125 8.51 -0.34 11.14
CA SER A 125 8.81 -1.76 10.90
C SER A 125 9.07 -2.02 9.42
N PRO A 126 9.81 -3.09 9.07
CA PRO A 126 10.01 -3.44 7.67
C PRO A 126 8.71 -3.84 6.97
N LEU A 127 8.74 -3.75 5.63
CA LEU A 127 7.70 -4.26 4.75
C LEU A 127 7.58 -5.78 4.91
N VAL A 128 6.35 -6.29 4.82
CA VAL A 128 6.07 -7.73 4.93
C VAL A 128 5.41 -8.21 3.66
N VAL A 129 5.83 -9.39 3.17
CA VAL A 129 5.12 -10.12 2.13
C VAL A 129 4.49 -11.38 2.71
N ARG A 130 3.26 -11.70 2.28
CA ARG A 130 2.48 -12.81 2.82
C ARG A 130 1.96 -13.69 1.69
N ASN A 131 2.16 -15.01 1.82
CA ASN A 131 1.54 -15.98 0.94
C ASN A 131 0.02 -16.01 1.15
N LYS A 132 -0.76 -16.01 0.06
CA LYS A 132 -2.19 -16.28 0.14
C LYS A 132 -2.44 -17.73 0.57
N GLU A 133 -3.61 -17.98 1.16
CA GLU A 133 -4.17 -19.33 1.25
C GLU A 133 -4.19 -20.01 -0.14
N GLY A 134 -3.72 -21.26 -0.20
CA GLY A 134 -3.55 -22.02 -1.43
C GLY A 134 -2.22 -21.82 -2.17
N THR A 135 -1.36 -20.89 -1.72
CA THR A 135 -0.02 -20.70 -2.35
C THR A 135 0.77 -22.00 -2.30
N SER A 136 1.38 -22.35 -3.43
CA SER A 136 2.25 -23.51 -3.59
C SER A 136 3.27 -23.22 -4.69
N LYS A 137 4.20 -24.15 -4.95
CA LYS A 137 5.05 -24.04 -6.14
C LYS A 137 4.27 -24.10 -7.47
N TRP A 138 3.03 -24.61 -7.45
CA TRP A 138 2.15 -24.74 -8.62
C TRP A 138 1.16 -23.58 -8.78
N TRP A 139 0.99 -22.75 -7.75
CA TRP A 139 0.12 -21.57 -7.80
C TRP A 139 0.68 -20.45 -6.92
N PHE A 140 0.97 -19.31 -7.54
CA PHE A 140 1.58 -18.17 -6.86
C PHE A 140 0.58 -17.03 -6.62
N SER A 141 0.45 -16.60 -5.36
CA SER A 141 -0.28 -15.39 -5.00
C SER A 141 0.26 -14.80 -3.70
N MET A 142 0.81 -13.59 -3.74
CA MET A 142 1.37 -12.93 -2.55
C MET A 142 0.80 -11.53 -2.34
N GLN A 143 0.66 -11.14 -1.09
CA GLN A 143 0.24 -9.80 -0.69
C GLN A 143 1.43 -9.04 -0.13
N VAL A 144 1.46 -7.72 -0.36
CA VAL A 144 2.40 -6.79 0.28
C VAL A 144 1.67 -6.05 1.39
N MET A 145 2.30 -5.95 2.56
CA MET A 145 1.79 -5.28 3.76
C MET A 145 2.88 -4.39 4.37
N ASN A 146 2.51 -3.51 5.29
CA ASN A 146 3.45 -2.62 5.99
C ASN A 146 4.27 -1.69 5.07
N HIS A 147 3.82 -1.36 3.87
CA HIS A 147 4.54 -0.43 2.99
C HIS A 147 4.16 1.03 3.31
N ASN A 148 5.10 1.95 3.22
CA ASN A 148 4.87 3.38 3.47
C ASN A 148 4.33 4.12 2.26
N TYR A 149 4.73 3.72 1.05
CA TYR A 149 4.32 4.34 -0.21
C TYR A 149 3.59 3.33 -1.10
N PRO A 150 2.75 3.77 -2.06
CA PRO A 150 2.08 2.89 -3.00
C PRO A 150 3.04 1.90 -3.69
N VAL A 151 2.68 0.61 -3.69
CA VAL A 151 3.46 -0.43 -4.38
C VAL A 151 3.13 -0.41 -5.87
N THR A 152 4.13 -0.11 -6.70
CA THR A 152 4.00 0.03 -8.15
C THR A 152 4.44 -1.22 -8.92
N LYS A 153 5.36 -2.01 -8.36
CA LYS A 153 5.80 -3.28 -8.96
C LYS A 153 6.02 -4.35 -7.89
N PHE A 154 5.70 -5.58 -8.26
CA PHE A 154 6.08 -6.78 -7.55
C PHE A 154 6.65 -7.77 -8.56
N GLU A 155 7.90 -8.16 -8.35
CA GLU A 155 8.64 -9.00 -9.28
C GLU A 155 9.21 -10.20 -8.54
N VAL A 156 9.30 -11.34 -9.22
CA VAL A 156 9.77 -12.60 -8.65
C VAL A 156 11.00 -13.08 -9.40
N SER A 157 11.98 -13.58 -8.65
CA SER A 157 13.17 -14.24 -9.16
C SER A 157 13.21 -15.68 -8.67
N THR A 158 13.55 -16.59 -9.59
CA THR A 158 13.76 -18.03 -9.33
C THR A 158 15.25 -18.41 -9.41
N ASP A 159 16.14 -17.44 -9.59
CA ASP A 159 17.58 -17.64 -9.84
C ASP A 159 18.48 -16.80 -8.91
N GLY A 160 17.95 -16.45 -7.74
CA GLY A 160 18.69 -15.71 -6.70
C GLY A 160 18.88 -14.22 -7.02
N GLY A 161 17.96 -13.62 -7.76
CA GLY A 161 17.93 -12.20 -8.09
C GLY A 161 18.62 -11.82 -9.40
N LYS A 162 19.04 -12.79 -10.22
CA LYS A 162 19.71 -12.53 -11.52
C LYS A 162 18.70 -12.08 -12.58
N SER A 163 17.51 -12.66 -12.60
CA SER A 163 16.40 -12.26 -13.47
C SER A 163 15.11 -12.03 -12.67
N TRP A 164 14.25 -11.16 -13.20
CA TRP A 164 13.02 -10.70 -12.54
C TRP A 164 11.82 -10.86 -13.47
N GLN A 165 10.85 -11.65 -13.03
CA GLN A 165 9.59 -11.90 -13.72
C GLN A 165 8.50 -11.00 -13.14
N PRO A 166 7.74 -10.27 -13.98
CA PRO A 166 6.67 -9.40 -13.50
C PRO A 166 5.49 -10.22 -12.97
N THR A 167 4.73 -9.62 -12.06
CA THR A 167 3.43 -10.12 -11.61
C THR A 167 2.35 -9.08 -11.85
N VAL A 168 1.10 -9.50 -11.80
CA VAL A 168 -0.09 -8.68 -12.00
C VAL A 168 -0.78 -8.46 -10.66
N ARG A 169 -0.99 -7.20 -10.31
CA ARG A 169 -1.79 -6.81 -9.15
C ARG A 169 -3.26 -7.12 -9.40
N GLN A 170 -3.86 -7.86 -8.48
CA GLN A 170 -5.28 -8.16 -8.43
C GLN A 170 -6.02 -7.07 -7.66
N ASP A 171 -7.33 -6.92 -7.89
CA ASP A 171 -8.15 -5.92 -7.20
C ASP A 171 -8.29 -6.20 -5.69
N TYR A 172 -8.05 -7.43 -5.24
CA TYR A 172 -8.08 -7.82 -3.82
C TYR A 172 -6.71 -7.77 -3.12
N ASN A 173 -5.77 -6.94 -3.60
CA ASN A 173 -4.45 -6.66 -3.00
C ASN A 173 -3.43 -7.82 -3.03
N TYR A 174 -3.56 -8.74 -3.97
CA TYR A 174 -2.54 -9.78 -4.21
C TYR A 174 -1.83 -9.56 -5.55
N TRP A 175 -0.67 -10.17 -5.69
CA TRP A 175 0.17 -10.18 -6.87
C TRP A 175 0.30 -11.62 -7.35
N GLN A 176 0.01 -11.84 -8.63
CA GLN A 176 -0.07 -13.16 -9.24
C GLN A 176 0.68 -13.21 -10.56
N ARG A 177 1.12 -14.40 -10.96
CA ARG A 177 1.69 -14.60 -12.29
C ARG A 177 0.59 -14.46 -13.34
N SER A 178 0.86 -13.80 -14.47
CA SER A 178 -0.15 -13.57 -15.51
C SER A 178 -0.72 -14.85 -16.12
N SER A 179 0.08 -15.92 -16.12
CA SER A 179 -0.32 -17.28 -16.56
C SER A 179 -1.25 -18.00 -15.59
N GLY A 180 -1.41 -17.50 -14.36
CA GLY A 180 -2.25 -18.13 -13.32
C GLY A 180 -1.63 -19.36 -12.64
N ASP A 181 -0.39 -19.71 -12.95
CA ASP A 181 0.37 -20.81 -12.35
C ASP A 181 1.42 -20.32 -11.34
N GLY A 182 2.16 -21.26 -10.74
CA GLY A 182 3.30 -21.00 -9.87
C GLY A 182 4.63 -20.99 -10.60
N PHE A 183 5.73 -20.87 -9.84
CA PHE A 183 7.09 -20.79 -10.38
C PHE A 183 7.82 -22.14 -10.45
N ASN A 184 7.17 -23.22 -10.03
CA ASN A 184 7.70 -24.58 -10.03
C ASN A 184 9.02 -24.77 -9.25
N VAL A 185 9.26 -23.94 -8.23
CA VAL A 185 10.43 -23.99 -7.35
C VAL A 185 9.99 -23.92 -5.88
N ASP A 186 10.78 -24.50 -4.97
CA ASP A 186 10.42 -24.56 -3.55
C ASP A 186 10.61 -23.21 -2.84
N THR A 187 11.51 -22.36 -3.35
CA THR A 187 11.71 -21.00 -2.85
C THR A 187 11.87 -19.99 -3.97
N VAL A 188 11.44 -18.75 -3.72
CA VAL A 188 11.63 -17.61 -4.60
C VAL A 188 12.27 -16.44 -3.88
N THR A 189 12.77 -15.48 -4.64
CA THR A 189 13.14 -14.14 -4.15
C THR A 189 12.16 -13.14 -4.74
N VAL A 190 11.68 -12.17 -3.97
CA VAL A 190 10.78 -11.13 -4.48
C VAL A 190 11.38 -9.75 -4.33
N ARG A 191 11.06 -8.86 -5.27
CA ARG A 191 11.40 -7.44 -5.25
C ARG A 191 10.13 -6.62 -5.33
N VAL A 192 9.98 -5.72 -4.38
CA VAL A 192 8.86 -4.78 -4.30
C VAL A 192 9.40 -3.39 -4.62
N THR A 193 8.79 -2.71 -5.58
CA THR A 193 9.08 -1.30 -5.90
C THR A 193 7.92 -0.43 -5.44
N CYS A 194 8.20 0.62 -4.69
CA CYS A 194 7.21 1.61 -4.29
C CYS A 194 7.28 2.89 -5.14
N SER A 195 6.28 3.74 -5.05
CA SER A 195 6.14 4.96 -5.87
C SER A 195 7.22 6.01 -5.62
N ASN A 196 7.92 5.94 -4.48
CA ASN A 196 9.10 6.75 -4.19
C ASN A 196 10.38 6.26 -4.90
N GLY A 197 10.28 5.22 -5.73
CA GLY A 197 11.40 4.62 -6.47
C GLY A 197 12.26 3.65 -5.64
N LYS A 198 12.03 3.53 -4.32
CA LYS A 198 12.75 2.56 -3.49
C LYS A 198 12.31 1.14 -3.82
N GLN A 199 13.27 0.24 -3.73
CA GLN A 199 13.08 -1.19 -3.89
C GLN A 199 13.50 -1.92 -2.62
N VAL A 200 12.72 -2.92 -2.23
CA VAL A 200 13.11 -3.86 -1.16
C VAL A 200 13.03 -5.28 -1.68
N THR A 201 13.92 -6.14 -1.18
CA THR A 201 14.03 -7.53 -1.57
C THR A 201 13.81 -8.44 -0.38
N VAL A 202 13.15 -9.57 -0.62
CA VAL A 202 12.95 -10.63 0.36
C VAL A 202 13.40 -11.95 -0.27
N ASN A 203 14.41 -12.57 0.32
CA ASN A 203 15.04 -13.79 -0.18
C ASN A 203 14.43 -15.04 0.46
N ASN A 204 14.61 -16.20 -0.17
CA ASN A 204 14.28 -17.53 0.38
C ASN A 204 12.82 -17.66 0.84
N ILE A 205 11.88 -17.08 0.08
CA ILE A 205 10.44 -17.20 0.35
C ILE A 205 9.97 -18.59 -0.05
N GLY A 206 9.61 -19.40 0.94
CA GLY A 206 8.98 -20.70 0.73
C GLY A 206 7.49 -20.59 0.38
N THR A 207 6.87 -21.71 0.04
CA THR A 207 5.49 -21.75 -0.47
C THR A 207 4.44 -22.02 0.60
N LYS A 208 4.79 -22.05 1.89
CA LYS A 208 3.83 -22.30 2.97
C LYS A 208 2.75 -21.21 2.95
N GLU A 209 1.49 -21.60 2.82
CA GLU A 209 0.39 -20.64 2.83
C GLU A 209 0.33 -19.83 4.12
N LYS A 210 -0.17 -18.59 4.02
CA LYS A 210 -0.28 -17.62 5.13
C LYS A 210 1.06 -17.26 5.80
N ALA A 211 2.18 -17.87 5.40
CA ALA A 211 3.51 -17.51 5.89
C ALA A 211 3.84 -16.07 5.52
N GLN A 212 4.48 -15.39 6.46
CA GLN A 212 4.92 -14.00 6.32
C GLN A 212 6.44 -13.94 6.31
N PHE A 213 6.97 -13.08 5.45
CA PHE A 213 8.40 -12.88 5.28
C PHE A 213 8.69 -11.39 5.35
N THR A 214 9.66 -11.02 6.17
CA THR A 214 9.99 -9.62 6.44
C THR A 214 11.12 -9.18 5.51
N ALA A 215 10.97 -8.02 4.89
CA ALA A 215 12.00 -7.43 4.04
C ALA A 215 13.16 -6.85 4.87
N SER A 216 14.27 -6.53 4.20
CA SER A 216 15.40 -5.82 4.83
C SER A 216 15.09 -4.39 5.24
N GLY A 217 13.96 -3.83 4.80
CA GLY A 217 13.57 -2.46 5.08
C GLY A 217 12.16 -2.17 4.61
N ASN A 218 11.88 -0.89 4.39
CA ASN A 218 10.58 -0.40 4.01
C ASN A 218 10.69 0.45 2.74
N CYS A 219 9.65 0.40 1.94
CA CYS A 219 9.31 1.37 0.92
C CYS A 219 7.82 1.65 1.09
#